data_AF-A0A964QX87-F1
#
_entry.id   AF-A0A964QX87-F1
#
_cell.length_a   1.000
_cell.length_b   1.000
_cell.length_c   1.000
_cell.angle_alpha   90.00
_cell.angle_beta   90.00
_cell.angle_gamma   90.00
#
_symmetry.space_group_name_H-M   'P 1'
#
loop_
_entity.id
_entity.type
_entity.pdbx_description
1 polymer ?
#
loop_
_entity_poly.entity_id
_entity_poly.type
_entity_poly.pdbx_seq_one_letter_code
_entity_poly.pdbx_strand_id
1 'polypeptide(L)'
;MSEDTRNAYLTIRFEGPGVKPGRMRLDDFIQAAREFSVCAQRVALALQHTPSASPGRRPTDLHVALSLDLIAFTEGSPAAVAHLERSDGQMALENADFGEQTYRALLNGIEAVAQDTAAAPLGFDLGVLMKLRDFGRVFNRGVSRVEFTLNHRPRVVKAVYDPPKQEKVRQRIAKPEAQQQTLQGRLLMADFKETGRQLRIHPPVGSPITCKFSEDLSAEVEECIRQFVRVTGKMEYHSTGEPRWLEIADIEPIEEPAGAVSAHETGWSYSFWENLPAAEYARRQGVQPVTNIASLYGAGEPEDWQGFDEAVESWRGEKEET
;
A
#
# COMPACT_ATOMS: atom_id res chain seq x y z
N MET A 1 17.23 33.21 -31.66
CA MET A 1 16.61 32.37 -30.63
C MET A 1 15.55 33.21 -29.96
N SER A 2 14.29 32.94 -30.29
CA SER A 2 13.14 33.83 -30.06
C SER A 2 12.78 33.92 -28.57
N GLU A 3 12.32 35.09 -28.14
CA GLU A 3 11.95 35.41 -26.74
C GLU A 3 10.82 34.52 -26.16
N ASP A 4 10.08 33.80 -27.01
CA ASP A 4 8.94 32.94 -26.62
C ASP A 4 9.29 31.77 -25.69
N THR A 5 10.51 31.23 -25.75
CA THR A 5 10.92 30.11 -24.88
C THR A 5 11.07 30.49 -23.40
N ARG A 6 10.99 31.78 -23.03
CA ARG A 6 11.20 32.23 -21.65
C ARG A 6 9.98 32.13 -20.74
N ASN A 7 8.79 31.78 -21.26
CA ASN A 7 7.56 31.86 -20.47
C ASN A 7 6.70 30.59 -20.46
N ALA A 8 7.26 29.43 -20.84
CA ALA A 8 6.52 28.17 -20.80
C ALA A 8 5.96 27.89 -19.40
N TYR A 9 4.65 27.66 -19.28
CA TYR A 9 3.98 27.35 -18.01
C TYR A 9 4.70 26.24 -17.21
N LEU A 10 5.02 25.12 -17.87
CA LEU A 10 5.74 24.00 -17.27
C LEU A 10 6.91 23.57 -18.17
N THR A 11 8.08 23.39 -17.57
CA THR A 11 9.25 22.84 -18.25
C THR A 11 9.61 21.48 -17.64
N ILE A 12 9.83 20.48 -18.49
CA ILE A 12 10.33 19.15 -18.09
C ILE A 12 11.69 18.90 -18.77
N ARG A 13 12.73 18.84 -17.96
CA ARG A 13 14.12 18.60 -18.38
C ARG A 13 14.52 17.17 -18.07
N PHE A 14 14.93 16.42 -19.08
CA PHE A 14 15.43 15.05 -18.98
C PHE A 14 16.95 15.03 -19.17
N GLU A 15 17.66 14.40 -18.25
CA GLU A 15 19.12 14.22 -18.31
C GLU A 15 19.47 12.74 -18.19
N GLY A 16 20.54 12.30 -18.83
CA GLY A 16 21.10 10.96 -18.67
C GLY A 16 21.79 10.43 -19.93
N PRO A 17 22.51 9.29 -19.84
CA PRO A 17 23.25 8.71 -20.97
C PRO A 17 22.39 8.31 -22.18
N GLY A 18 21.10 8.03 -21.96
CA GLY A 18 20.12 7.74 -23.02
C GLY A 18 19.52 8.98 -23.66
N VAL A 19 19.80 10.17 -23.12
CA VAL A 19 19.30 11.46 -23.61
C VAL A 19 20.45 12.22 -24.28
N LYS A 20 20.20 12.75 -25.48
CA LYS A 20 21.14 13.62 -26.20
C LYS A 20 20.68 15.07 -26.04
N PRO A 21 21.57 16.07 -26.20
CA PRO A 21 21.17 17.47 -26.24
C PRO A 21 20.02 17.68 -27.23
N GLY A 22 18.88 18.13 -26.72
CA GLY A 22 17.68 18.40 -27.52
C GLY A 22 16.99 17.18 -28.14
N ARG A 23 17.38 15.95 -27.75
CA ARG A 23 16.85 14.73 -28.37
C ARG A 23 16.64 13.61 -27.37
N MET A 24 15.44 13.06 -27.38
CA MET A 24 15.01 11.88 -26.64
C MET A 24 14.32 10.91 -27.62
N ARG A 25 14.23 9.63 -27.27
CA ARG A 25 13.37 8.71 -28.03
C ARG A 25 11.91 9.12 -27.84
N LEU A 26 11.15 9.12 -28.94
CA LEU A 26 9.76 9.54 -28.94
C LEU A 26 8.90 8.67 -27.99
N ASP A 27 9.08 7.35 -28.02
CA ASP A 27 8.34 6.43 -27.15
C ASP A 27 8.58 6.72 -25.66
N ASP A 28 9.84 7.02 -25.29
CA ASP A 28 10.20 7.32 -23.91
C ASP A 28 9.58 8.65 -23.46
N PHE A 29 9.56 9.65 -24.34
CA PHE A 29 8.89 10.94 -24.08
C PHE A 29 7.37 10.77 -23.96
N ILE A 30 6.72 10.07 -24.89
CA ILE A 30 5.26 9.84 -24.86
C ILE A 30 4.88 9.09 -23.58
N GLN A 31 5.64 8.06 -23.20
CA GLN A 31 5.41 7.34 -21.96
C GLN A 31 5.57 8.26 -20.74
N ALA A 32 6.64 9.05 -20.67
CA ALA A 32 6.86 10.00 -19.59
C ALA A 32 5.73 11.03 -19.48
N ALA A 33 5.35 11.64 -20.60
CA ALA A 33 4.26 12.61 -20.67
C ALA A 33 2.93 11.99 -20.21
N ARG A 34 2.61 10.78 -20.69
CA ARG A 34 1.40 10.06 -20.29
C ARG A 34 1.35 9.78 -18.79
N GLU A 35 2.41 9.22 -18.22
CA GLU A 35 2.43 8.92 -16.78
C GLU A 35 2.42 10.20 -15.94
N PHE A 36 3.08 11.28 -16.38
CA PHE A 36 3.04 12.59 -15.73
C PHE A 36 1.64 13.20 -15.74
N SER A 37 0.95 13.19 -16.89
CA SER A 37 -0.44 13.65 -16.99
C SER A 37 -1.37 12.84 -16.08
N VAL A 38 -1.18 11.52 -16.00
CA VAL A 38 -1.97 10.68 -15.08
C VAL A 38 -1.63 10.99 -13.62
N CYS A 39 -0.38 11.30 -13.27
CA CYS A 39 -0.02 11.74 -11.92
C CYS A 39 -0.76 13.04 -11.56
N ALA A 40 -0.75 14.05 -12.43
CA ALA A 40 -1.47 15.30 -12.20
C ALA A 40 -2.97 15.06 -11.99
N GLN A 41 -3.59 14.22 -12.82
CA GLN A 41 -5.01 13.87 -12.68
C GLN A 41 -5.31 13.16 -11.35
N ARG A 42 -4.41 12.29 -10.89
CA ARG A 42 -4.57 11.60 -9.60
C ARG A 42 -4.39 12.53 -8.41
N VAL A 43 -3.44 13.47 -8.48
CA VAL A 43 -3.28 14.52 -7.46
C VAL A 43 -4.52 15.38 -7.37
N ALA A 44 -5.09 15.78 -8.52
CA ALA A 44 -6.35 16.53 -8.55
C ALA A 44 -7.50 15.81 -7.85
N LEU A 45 -7.67 14.51 -8.09
CA LEU A 45 -8.69 13.70 -7.41
C LEU A 45 -8.44 13.62 -5.89
N ALA A 46 -7.19 13.38 -5.49
CA ALA A 46 -6.81 13.30 -4.08
C ALA A 46 -7.01 14.63 -3.34
N LEU A 47 -6.76 15.77 -4.00
CA LEU A 47 -7.05 17.10 -3.46
C LEU A 47 -8.55 17.34 -3.27
N GLN A 48 -9.39 16.71 -4.09
CA GLN A 48 -10.86 16.71 -3.96
C GLN A 48 -11.38 15.62 -3.01
N HIS A 49 -10.50 14.97 -2.23
CA HIS A 49 -10.83 13.85 -1.34
C HIS A 49 -11.50 12.66 -2.04
N THR A 50 -11.30 12.52 -3.36
CA THR A 50 -11.72 11.36 -4.13
C THR A 50 -10.55 10.39 -4.25
N PRO A 51 -10.73 9.08 -4.01
CA PRO A 51 -9.63 8.13 -4.15
C PRO A 51 -9.06 8.17 -5.58
N SER A 52 -7.75 8.37 -5.72
CA SER A 52 -7.15 8.60 -7.05
C SER A 52 -7.06 7.32 -7.91
N ALA A 53 -7.27 6.16 -7.27
CA ALA A 53 -7.29 4.85 -7.89
C ALA A 53 -8.71 4.36 -8.27
N SER A 54 -9.77 5.12 -7.97
CA SER A 54 -11.14 4.68 -8.24
C SER A 54 -11.37 4.36 -9.73
N PRO A 55 -12.01 3.23 -10.05
CA PRO A 55 -12.43 2.92 -11.41
C PRO A 55 -13.57 3.87 -11.84
N GLY A 56 -13.67 4.13 -13.16
CA GLY A 56 -14.77 4.91 -13.74
C GLY A 56 -14.34 6.08 -14.61
N ARG A 57 -15.33 6.72 -15.24
CA ARG A 57 -15.14 7.89 -16.12
C ARG A 57 -14.69 9.08 -15.27
N ARG A 58 -13.48 9.57 -15.53
CA ARG A 58 -12.96 10.79 -14.90
C ARG A 58 -13.80 11.99 -15.31
N PRO A 59 -14.02 12.97 -14.42
CA PRO A 59 -14.72 14.21 -14.77
C PRO A 59 -14.06 14.86 -15.98
N THR A 60 -14.82 15.16 -17.03
CA THR A 60 -14.32 15.79 -18.26
C THR A 60 -13.66 17.14 -17.97
N ASP A 61 -14.19 17.86 -16.98
CA ASP A 61 -13.70 19.16 -16.54
C ASP A 61 -12.28 19.08 -15.96
N LEU A 62 -11.93 17.97 -15.31
CA LEU A 62 -10.59 17.75 -14.75
C LEU A 62 -9.56 17.52 -15.87
N HIS A 63 -9.96 16.82 -16.94
CA HIS A 63 -9.09 16.64 -18.10
C HIS A 63 -8.81 17.96 -18.80
N VAL A 64 -9.85 18.78 -19.00
CA VAL A 64 -9.72 20.10 -19.62
C VAL A 64 -8.89 21.05 -18.75
N ALA A 65 -8.99 20.99 -17.41
CA ALA A 65 -8.23 21.87 -16.52
C ALA A 65 -6.73 21.53 -16.42
N LEU A 66 -6.34 20.30 -16.76
CA LEU A 66 -4.98 19.75 -16.63
C LEU A 66 -4.35 19.36 -17.98
N SER A 67 -4.94 19.76 -19.10
CA SER A 67 -4.34 19.49 -20.40
C SER A 67 -3.15 20.42 -20.65
N LEU A 68 -2.09 19.88 -21.24
CA LEU A 68 -0.88 20.62 -21.56
C LEU A 68 -0.53 20.40 -23.02
N ASP A 69 -0.17 21.48 -23.70
CA ASP A 69 0.26 21.47 -25.09
C ASP A 69 1.79 21.55 -25.15
N LEU A 70 2.40 20.68 -25.95
CA LEU A 70 3.84 20.72 -26.21
C LEU A 70 4.15 21.84 -27.21
N ILE A 71 4.71 22.95 -26.73
CA ILE A 71 5.02 24.12 -27.56
C ILE A 71 6.46 24.14 -28.07
N ALA A 72 7.39 23.49 -27.36
CA ALA A 72 8.77 23.37 -27.83
C ALA A 72 9.48 22.15 -27.23
N PHE A 73 10.42 21.61 -27.98
CA PHE A 73 11.35 20.58 -27.53
C PHE A 73 12.77 21.02 -27.88
N THR A 74 13.53 21.42 -26.87
CA THR A 74 14.80 22.15 -27.03
C THR A 74 15.96 21.44 -26.34
N GLU A 75 17.17 21.87 -26.67
CA GLU A 75 18.36 21.40 -25.96
C GLU A 75 18.55 22.10 -24.61
N GLY A 76 18.91 21.31 -23.61
CA GLY A 76 19.77 21.75 -22.53
C GLY A 76 21.11 21.05 -22.69
N SER A 77 22.20 21.57 -22.14
CA SER A 77 23.45 20.80 -22.11
C SER A 77 23.55 20.04 -20.78
N PRO A 78 23.70 18.70 -20.76
CA PRO A 78 23.38 17.68 -21.77
C PRO A 78 21.99 17.05 -21.49
N ALA A 79 20.93 17.67 -22.00
CA ALA A 79 19.55 17.41 -21.66
C ALA A 79 18.58 17.65 -22.83
N ALA A 80 17.42 17.03 -22.76
CA ALA A 80 16.28 17.37 -23.59
C ALA A 80 15.24 18.11 -22.74
N VAL A 81 14.73 19.24 -23.23
CA VAL A 81 13.86 20.14 -22.48
C VAL A 81 12.55 20.31 -23.22
N ALA A 82 11.47 19.76 -22.66
CA ALA A 82 10.12 19.94 -23.14
C ALA A 82 9.49 21.17 -22.48
N HIS A 83 8.93 22.06 -23.30
CA HIS A 83 8.20 23.26 -22.89
C HIS A 83 6.72 23.01 -23.12
N LEU A 84 5.95 23.16 -22.05
CA LEU A 84 4.53 22.87 -22.01
C LEU A 84 3.76 24.12 -21.65
N GLU A 85 2.68 24.37 -22.38
CA GLU A 85 1.70 25.41 -22.09
C GLU A 85 0.36 24.81 -21.71
N ARG A 86 -0.48 25.61 -21.04
CA ARG A 86 -1.87 25.21 -20.76
C ARG A 86 -2.68 25.28 -22.05
N SER A 87 -3.48 24.25 -22.33
CA SER A 87 -4.39 24.29 -23.48
C SER A 87 -5.46 25.38 -23.31
N ASP A 88 -5.97 25.90 -24.44
CA ASP A 88 -6.97 26.97 -24.46
C ASP A 88 -8.19 26.68 -23.55
N GLY A 89 -8.58 27.68 -22.74
CA GLY A 89 -9.76 27.62 -21.84
C GLY A 89 -9.46 27.41 -20.36
N GLN A 90 -8.19 27.30 -19.97
CA GLN A 90 -7.79 26.94 -18.60
C GLN A 90 -7.48 28.09 -17.63
N MET A 91 -7.43 29.34 -18.11
CA MET A 91 -7.07 30.48 -17.27
C MET A 91 -8.25 30.94 -16.41
N ALA A 92 -8.41 30.33 -15.24
CA ALA A 92 -9.30 30.82 -14.19
C ALA A 92 -8.60 31.94 -13.38
N LEU A 93 -9.38 32.69 -12.60
CA LEU A 93 -8.89 33.74 -11.68
C LEU A 93 -7.77 33.21 -10.76
N GLU A 94 -6.81 34.07 -10.40
CA GLU A 94 -5.57 33.76 -9.65
C GLU A 94 -5.73 32.88 -8.39
N ASN A 95 -6.89 32.89 -7.74
CA ASN A 95 -7.15 32.14 -6.51
C ASN A 95 -8.06 30.92 -6.72
N ALA A 96 -8.51 30.69 -7.96
CA ALA A 96 -9.43 29.62 -8.34
C ALA A 96 -8.86 28.70 -9.42
N ASP A 97 -7.58 28.84 -9.77
CA ASP A 97 -6.94 27.99 -10.77
C ASP A 97 -6.60 26.61 -10.20
N PHE A 98 -7.56 25.70 -10.35
CA PHE A 98 -7.43 24.31 -9.95
C PHE A 98 -6.26 23.59 -10.62
N GLY A 99 -5.93 23.94 -11.88
CA GLY A 99 -4.82 23.34 -12.60
C GLY A 99 -3.47 23.73 -11.98
N GLU A 100 -3.29 25.02 -11.68
CA GLU A 100 -2.09 25.50 -10.98
C GLU A 100 -1.94 24.87 -9.60
N GLN A 101 -3.01 24.83 -8.81
CA GLN A 101 -2.99 24.19 -7.50
C GLN A 101 -2.57 22.72 -7.59
N THR A 102 -3.08 22.00 -8.60
CA THR A 102 -2.73 20.60 -8.85
C THR A 102 -1.26 20.43 -9.22
N TYR A 103 -0.73 21.18 -10.18
CA TYR A 103 0.69 21.06 -10.56
C TYR A 103 1.63 21.49 -9.44
N ARG A 104 1.27 22.53 -8.69
CA ARG A 104 2.02 22.96 -7.50
C ARG A 104 2.04 21.85 -6.44
N ALA A 105 0.90 21.23 -6.15
CA ALA A 105 0.82 20.11 -5.21
C ALA A 105 1.62 18.90 -5.70
N LEU A 106 1.56 18.58 -7.00
CA LEU A 106 2.33 17.51 -7.62
C LEU A 106 3.84 17.73 -7.43
N LEU A 107 4.36 18.92 -7.77
CA LEU A 107 5.78 19.22 -7.66
C LEU A 107 6.27 19.24 -6.21
N ASN A 108 5.51 19.88 -5.32
CA ASN A 108 5.83 19.88 -3.89
C ASN A 108 5.81 18.47 -3.32
N GLY A 109 4.87 17.62 -3.77
CA GLY A 109 4.80 16.23 -3.35
C GLY A 109 5.95 15.37 -3.89
N ILE A 110 6.44 15.60 -5.11
CA ILE A 110 7.65 14.95 -5.64
C ILE A 110 8.88 15.32 -4.80
N GLU A 111 8.98 16.55 -4.30
CA GLU A 111 10.05 16.93 -3.36
C GLU A 111 9.85 16.30 -1.98
N ALA A 112 8.62 16.32 -1.46
CA ALA A 112 8.31 15.82 -0.12
C ALA A 112 8.36 14.29 -0.01
N VAL A 113 8.12 13.53 -1.09
CA VAL A 113 8.09 12.06 -1.05
C VAL A 113 9.43 11.44 -0.63
N ALA A 114 10.53 12.18 -0.86
CA ALA A 114 11.88 11.80 -0.49
C ALA A 114 12.14 11.94 1.02
N GLN A 115 11.37 12.78 1.71
CA GLN A 115 11.53 13.03 3.14
C GLN A 115 11.01 11.81 3.91
N ASP A 116 11.66 11.42 5.00
CA ASP A 116 11.22 10.29 5.85
C ASP A 116 10.11 10.72 6.83
N THR A 117 9.06 11.36 6.30
CA THR A 117 7.85 11.71 7.03
C THR A 117 6.82 10.57 6.94
N ALA A 118 6.17 10.26 8.07
CA ALA A 118 5.15 9.21 8.12
C ALA A 118 3.90 9.54 7.30
N ALA A 119 3.55 10.83 7.18
CA ALA A 119 2.41 11.28 6.40
C ALA A 119 2.75 11.34 4.90
N ALA A 120 1.76 11.06 4.05
CA ALA A 120 1.84 11.35 2.62
C ALA A 120 1.75 12.87 2.38
N PRO A 121 2.42 13.41 1.35
CA PRO A 121 2.24 14.80 0.95
C PRO A 121 0.78 15.13 0.63
N LEU A 122 0.42 16.42 0.74
CA LEU A 122 -0.93 16.86 0.36
C LEU A 122 -1.22 16.50 -1.11
N GLY A 123 -2.37 15.87 -1.37
CA GLY A 123 -2.76 15.41 -2.70
C GLY A 123 -2.05 14.12 -3.15
N PHE A 124 -1.33 13.42 -2.27
CA PHE A 124 -0.72 12.12 -2.56
C PHE A 124 -1.41 11.02 -1.77
N ASP A 125 -1.92 10.03 -2.50
CA ASP A 125 -2.36 8.74 -1.98
C ASP A 125 -1.56 7.60 -2.66
N LEU A 126 -1.87 6.35 -2.32
CA LEU A 126 -1.23 5.18 -2.94
C LEU A 126 -1.32 5.19 -4.47
N GLY A 127 -2.45 5.64 -5.03
CA GLY A 127 -2.64 5.73 -6.48
C GLY A 127 -1.68 6.72 -7.12
N VAL A 128 -1.44 7.89 -6.51
CA VAL A 128 -0.43 8.84 -6.99
C VAL A 128 0.97 8.21 -6.95
N LEU A 129 1.32 7.53 -5.84
CA LEU A 129 2.63 6.88 -5.68
C LEU A 129 2.85 5.80 -6.74
N MET A 130 1.86 4.97 -7.04
CA MET A 130 1.95 3.94 -8.09
C MET A 130 2.25 4.55 -9.46
N LYS A 131 1.67 5.72 -9.77
CA LYS A 131 1.90 6.38 -11.06
C LYS A 131 3.24 7.09 -11.12
N LEU A 132 3.69 7.65 -10.00
CA LEU A 132 5.04 8.19 -9.90
C LEU A 132 6.10 7.08 -10.05
N ARG A 133 5.86 5.88 -9.49
CA ARG A 133 6.70 4.70 -9.72
C ARG A 133 6.73 4.31 -11.21
N ASP A 134 5.56 4.28 -11.87
CA ASP A 134 5.46 3.94 -13.30
C ASP A 134 6.16 4.99 -14.18
N PHE A 135 6.06 6.28 -13.84
CA PHE A 135 6.83 7.36 -14.46
C PHE A 135 8.34 7.09 -14.36
N GLY A 136 8.83 6.63 -13.20
CA GLY A 136 10.23 6.27 -12.99
C GLY A 136 10.78 5.16 -13.90
N ARG A 137 9.95 4.47 -14.70
CA ARG A 137 10.45 3.52 -15.73
C ARG A 137 11.37 4.18 -16.76
N VAL A 138 11.29 5.50 -16.92
CA VAL A 138 12.22 6.28 -17.76
C VAL A 138 13.69 6.11 -17.34
N PHE A 139 13.96 5.83 -16.07
CA PHE A 139 15.33 5.62 -15.59
C PHE A 139 15.95 4.34 -16.13
N ASN A 140 15.14 3.32 -16.43
CA ASN A 140 15.59 2.08 -17.09
C ASN A 140 15.91 2.29 -18.58
N ARG A 141 15.65 3.49 -19.12
CA ARG A 141 15.89 3.86 -20.53
C ARG A 141 17.09 4.80 -20.70
N GLY A 142 17.89 4.96 -19.64
CA GLY A 142 19.08 5.83 -19.67
C GLY A 142 18.80 7.29 -19.32
N VAL A 143 17.63 7.61 -18.76
CA VAL A 143 17.45 8.86 -18.00
C VAL A 143 18.07 8.67 -16.61
N SER A 144 18.78 9.65 -16.10
CA SER A 144 19.33 9.67 -14.73
C SER A 144 18.66 10.72 -13.85
N ARG A 145 18.04 11.74 -14.43
CA ARG A 145 17.39 12.81 -13.69
C ARG A 145 16.30 13.46 -14.53
N VAL A 146 15.18 13.78 -13.89
CA VAL A 146 14.11 14.61 -14.46
C VAL A 146 13.92 15.83 -13.57
N GLU A 147 14.02 17.03 -14.13
CA GLU A 147 13.71 18.28 -13.43
C GLU A 147 12.44 18.89 -14.02
N PHE A 148 11.51 19.24 -13.14
CA PHE A 148 10.28 19.91 -13.46
C PHE A 148 10.36 21.34 -12.92
N THR A 149 9.97 22.31 -13.75
CA THR A 149 9.93 23.72 -13.37
C THR A 149 8.58 24.30 -13.76
N LEU A 150 7.77 24.70 -12.77
CA LEU A 150 6.53 25.44 -12.98
C LEU A 150 6.86 26.93 -12.94
N ASN A 151 6.74 27.59 -14.10
CA ASN A 151 7.10 29.00 -14.30
C ASN A 151 5.88 29.93 -14.14
N HIS A 152 5.03 29.68 -13.14
CA HIS A 152 3.95 30.59 -12.78
C HIS A 152 4.45 31.68 -11.81
N ARG A 153 3.87 32.89 -11.87
CA ARG A 153 4.12 34.15 -11.11
C ARG A 153 4.84 34.03 -9.74
N PRO A 154 5.41 35.13 -9.22
CA PRO A 154 6.85 35.41 -9.10
C PRO A 154 7.74 34.30 -8.49
N ARG A 155 7.18 33.21 -7.96
CA ARG A 155 7.93 32.14 -7.30
C ARG A 155 7.85 30.86 -8.12
N VAL A 156 8.93 30.58 -8.82
CA VAL A 156 9.17 29.33 -9.54
C VAL A 156 9.12 28.15 -8.55
N VAL A 157 8.35 27.12 -8.89
CA VAL A 157 8.31 25.85 -8.16
C VAL A 157 9.12 24.84 -8.94
N LYS A 158 10.08 24.20 -8.27
CA LYS A 158 10.94 23.18 -8.88
C LYS A 158 10.79 21.86 -8.16
N ALA A 159 10.82 20.77 -8.93
CA ALA A 159 10.97 19.43 -8.40
C ALA A 159 11.97 18.63 -9.23
N VAL A 160 12.79 17.83 -8.57
CA VAL A 160 13.70 16.86 -9.17
C VAL A 160 13.19 15.47 -8.85
N TYR A 161 13.13 14.61 -9.85
CA TYR A 161 12.85 13.18 -9.69
C TYR A 161 14.02 12.37 -10.26
N ASP A 162 14.59 11.51 -9.43
CA ASP A 162 15.79 10.73 -9.69
C ASP A 162 15.65 9.30 -9.15
N PRO A 163 16.59 8.38 -9.45
CA PRO A 163 16.52 7.00 -8.97
C PRO A 163 16.43 6.86 -7.43
N PRO A 164 17.16 7.64 -6.62
CA PRO A 164 16.97 7.64 -5.16
C PRO A 164 15.53 7.96 -4.72
N LYS A 165 14.90 8.99 -5.32
CA LYS A 165 13.50 9.32 -5.04
C LYS A 165 12.54 8.25 -5.54
N GLN A 166 12.82 7.62 -6.68
CA GLN A 166 12.03 6.48 -7.15
C GLN A 166 12.06 5.33 -6.14
N GLU A 167 13.22 5.03 -5.56
CA GLU A 167 13.33 3.98 -4.55
C GLU A 167 12.55 4.33 -3.28
N LYS A 168 12.58 5.60 -2.83
CA LYS A 168 11.72 6.06 -1.72
C LYS A 168 10.23 5.91 -2.04
N VAL A 169 9.80 6.19 -3.28
CA VAL A 169 8.42 5.92 -3.73
C VAL A 169 8.11 4.44 -3.66
N ARG A 170 8.99 3.56 -4.15
CA ARG A 170 8.82 2.10 -4.06
C ARG A 170 8.72 1.62 -2.62
N GLN A 171 9.56 2.14 -1.74
CA GLN A 171 9.52 1.83 -0.31
C GLN A 171 8.22 2.31 0.33
N ARG A 172 7.70 3.49 -0.02
CA ARG A 172 6.40 3.97 0.49
C ARG A 172 5.22 3.13 -0.02
N ILE A 173 5.31 2.58 -1.24
CA ILE A 173 4.31 1.63 -1.77
C ILE A 173 4.42 0.26 -1.07
N ALA A 174 5.65 -0.19 -0.82
CA ALA A 174 5.93 -1.48 -0.19
C ALA A 174 5.75 -1.45 1.33
N LYS A 175 5.83 -0.26 1.95
CA LYS A 175 5.42 -0.06 3.34
C LYS A 175 3.93 -0.41 3.39
N PRO A 176 3.52 -1.41 4.18
CA PRO A 176 2.12 -1.65 4.42
C PRO A 176 1.56 -0.35 5.00
N GLU A 177 0.68 0.33 4.25
CA GLU A 177 -0.30 1.19 4.89
C GLU A 177 -0.93 0.32 5.97
N ALA A 178 -0.82 0.71 7.24
CA ALA A 178 -1.08 -0.11 8.42
C ALA A 178 -2.55 -0.57 8.59
N GLN A 179 -3.33 -0.63 7.51
CA GLN A 179 -4.72 -1.02 7.46
C GLN A 179 -5.08 -2.00 6.33
N GLN A 180 -4.17 -2.37 5.42
CA GLN A 180 -4.44 -3.50 4.51
C GLN A 180 -4.22 -4.82 5.25
N GLN A 181 -5.30 -5.57 5.44
CA GLN A 181 -5.33 -6.88 6.09
C GLN A 181 -5.80 -7.92 5.09
N THR A 182 -5.18 -9.09 5.13
CA THR A 182 -5.63 -10.26 4.38
C THR A 182 -6.27 -11.23 5.37
N LEU A 183 -7.50 -11.64 5.09
CA LEU A 183 -8.21 -12.67 5.84
C LEU A 183 -8.40 -13.89 4.95
N GLN A 184 -8.34 -15.06 5.56
CA GLN A 184 -8.68 -16.32 4.92
C GLN A 184 -9.81 -16.97 5.70
N GLY A 185 -10.76 -17.54 4.99
CA GLY A 185 -11.87 -18.22 5.63
C GLY A 185 -12.93 -18.66 4.64
N ARG A 186 -13.97 -19.29 5.17
CA ARG A 186 -15.07 -19.78 4.36
C ARG A 186 -16.10 -18.67 4.16
N LEU A 187 -16.46 -18.41 2.90
CA LEU A 187 -17.56 -17.52 2.56
C LEU A 187 -18.85 -18.35 2.52
N LEU A 188 -19.74 -18.17 3.49
CA LEU A 188 -21.01 -18.92 3.54
C LEU A 188 -22.19 -18.16 2.93
N MET A 189 -22.19 -16.84 3.08
CA MET A 189 -23.29 -15.97 2.64
C MET A 189 -22.80 -14.56 2.29
N ALA A 190 -23.45 -13.96 1.29
CA ALA A 190 -23.31 -12.56 0.90
C ALA A 190 -24.70 -11.96 0.65
N ASP A 191 -24.89 -10.71 1.08
CA ASP A 191 -26.05 -9.87 0.79
C ASP A 191 -25.67 -8.91 -0.35
N PHE A 192 -26.46 -8.92 -1.42
CA PHE A 192 -26.25 -8.12 -2.64
C PHE A 192 -27.22 -6.93 -2.75
N LYS A 193 -27.97 -6.60 -1.69
CA LYS A 193 -28.85 -5.41 -1.71
C LYS A 193 -28.07 -4.14 -2.05
N GLU A 194 -28.66 -3.31 -2.90
CA GLU A 194 -28.08 -2.04 -3.36
C GLU A 194 -27.70 -1.09 -2.22
N THR A 195 -28.40 -1.16 -1.08
CA THR A 195 -28.17 -0.30 0.09
C THR A 195 -27.14 -0.84 1.08
N GLY A 196 -26.55 -2.02 0.83
CA GLY A 196 -25.58 -2.60 1.76
C GLY A 196 -25.04 -3.96 1.32
N ARG A 197 -24.14 -3.96 0.33
CA ARG A 197 -23.40 -5.14 -0.12
C ARG A 197 -22.42 -5.61 0.96
N GLN A 198 -22.69 -6.77 1.56
CA GLN A 198 -21.95 -7.27 2.71
C GLN A 198 -21.79 -8.78 2.62
N LEU A 199 -20.66 -9.29 3.10
CA LEU A 199 -20.43 -10.72 3.22
C LEU A 199 -19.81 -11.06 4.57
N ARG A 200 -19.86 -12.34 4.95
CA ARG A 200 -19.24 -12.82 6.18
C ARG A 200 -18.21 -13.87 5.88
N ILE A 201 -16.98 -13.61 6.29
CA ILE A 201 -15.88 -14.57 6.24
C ILE A 201 -15.80 -15.27 7.58
N HIS A 202 -15.84 -16.59 7.54
CA HIS A 202 -15.66 -17.46 8.70
C HIS A 202 -14.21 -17.96 8.69
N PRO A 203 -13.29 -17.29 9.40
CA PRO A 203 -11.92 -17.78 9.49
C PRO A 203 -11.89 -19.15 10.19
N PRO A 204 -10.85 -19.98 9.94
CA PRO A 204 -10.65 -21.22 10.68
C PRO A 204 -10.52 -21.00 12.18
N VAL A 205 -10.05 -19.81 12.57
CA VAL A 205 -9.79 -19.38 13.95
C VAL A 205 -10.45 -18.03 14.20
N GLY A 206 -11.33 -17.95 15.21
CA GLY A 206 -11.94 -16.71 15.69
C GLY A 206 -13.37 -16.48 15.23
N SER A 207 -13.89 -15.29 15.56
CA SER A 207 -15.27 -14.90 15.23
C SER A 207 -15.43 -14.55 13.74
N PRO A 208 -16.62 -14.75 13.15
CA PRO A 208 -16.89 -14.32 11.79
C PRO A 208 -16.71 -12.82 11.62
N ILE A 209 -16.03 -12.42 10.54
CA ILE A 209 -15.75 -11.02 10.24
C ILE A 209 -16.71 -10.53 9.16
N THR A 210 -17.42 -9.44 9.44
CA THR A 210 -18.29 -8.80 8.46
C THR A 210 -17.44 -7.96 7.51
N CYS A 211 -17.60 -8.18 6.22
CA CYS A 211 -16.88 -7.47 5.18
C CYS A 211 -17.86 -6.74 4.25
N LYS A 212 -17.46 -5.60 3.70
CA LYS A 212 -18.22 -4.82 2.72
C LYS A 212 -17.50 -4.88 1.38
N PHE A 213 -18.25 -4.95 0.29
CA PHE A 213 -17.68 -4.98 -1.06
C PHE A 213 -18.42 -4.00 -1.97
N SER A 214 -17.73 -3.51 -3.00
CA SER A 214 -18.30 -2.63 -4.02
C SER A 214 -19.11 -3.43 -5.04
N GLU A 215 -19.90 -2.73 -5.85
CA GLU A 215 -20.65 -3.36 -6.95
C GLU A 215 -19.75 -4.11 -7.93
N ASP A 216 -18.56 -3.57 -8.18
CA ASP A 216 -17.58 -4.09 -9.13
C ASP A 216 -17.09 -5.50 -8.76
N LEU A 217 -17.16 -5.88 -7.48
CA LEU A 217 -16.76 -7.19 -6.98
C LEU A 217 -17.95 -8.18 -6.86
N SER A 218 -19.15 -7.81 -7.32
CA SER A 218 -20.34 -8.63 -7.09
C SER A 218 -20.24 -9.97 -7.82
N ALA A 219 -19.71 -10.00 -9.04
CA ALA A 219 -19.57 -11.22 -9.82
C ALA A 219 -18.57 -12.19 -9.16
N GLU A 220 -17.42 -11.68 -8.73
CA GLU A 220 -16.37 -12.45 -8.07
C GLU A 220 -16.85 -12.98 -6.71
N VAL A 221 -17.58 -12.18 -5.94
CA VAL A 221 -18.17 -12.61 -4.66
C VAL A 221 -19.20 -13.71 -4.88
N GLU A 222 -20.04 -13.61 -5.92
CA GLU A 222 -21.05 -14.62 -6.25
C GLU A 222 -20.41 -15.96 -6.61
N GLU A 223 -19.35 -15.95 -7.41
CA GLU A 223 -18.57 -17.15 -7.76
C GLU A 223 -17.91 -17.80 -6.53
N CYS A 224 -17.52 -16.99 -5.55
CA CYS A 224 -16.83 -17.42 -4.33
C CYS A 224 -17.77 -17.96 -3.23
N ILE A 225 -19.10 -17.94 -3.41
CA ILE A 225 -20.05 -18.42 -2.40
C ILE A 225 -19.82 -19.91 -2.10
N ARG A 226 -19.78 -20.25 -0.81
CA ARG A 226 -19.49 -21.60 -0.24
C ARG A 226 -18.04 -22.08 -0.43
N GLN A 227 -17.16 -21.25 -0.96
CA GLN A 227 -15.75 -21.57 -1.13
C GLN A 227 -14.90 -21.08 0.04
N PHE A 228 -13.69 -21.64 0.16
CA PHE A 228 -12.65 -21.09 1.01
C PHE A 228 -11.95 -19.99 0.21
N VAL A 229 -11.86 -18.79 0.79
CA VAL A 229 -11.45 -17.59 0.05
C VAL A 229 -10.37 -16.84 0.80
N ARG A 230 -9.55 -16.12 0.05
CA ARG A 230 -8.65 -15.09 0.55
C ARG A 230 -9.25 -13.73 0.19
N VAL A 231 -9.51 -12.90 1.20
CA VAL A 231 -9.97 -11.52 1.01
C VAL A 231 -8.89 -10.56 1.46
N THR A 232 -8.62 -9.55 0.67
CA THR A 232 -7.67 -8.47 1.02
C THR A 232 -8.41 -7.15 1.03
N GLY A 233 -8.20 -6.36 2.08
CA GLY A 233 -9.01 -5.18 2.27
C GLY A 233 -8.57 -4.29 3.43
N LYS A 234 -9.30 -3.20 3.61
CA LYS A 234 -9.05 -2.23 4.68
C LYS A 234 -9.82 -2.63 5.94
N MET A 235 -9.12 -2.91 7.04
CA MET A 235 -9.78 -3.28 8.32
C MET A 235 -10.09 -2.05 9.17
N GLU A 236 -11.34 -1.94 9.63
CA GLU A 236 -11.76 -1.01 10.68
C GLU A 236 -11.93 -1.76 12.01
N TYR A 237 -11.39 -1.19 13.09
CA TYR A 237 -11.47 -1.75 14.44
C TYR A 237 -12.37 -0.90 15.32
N HIS A 238 -13.00 -1.53 16.31
CA HIS A 238 -13.62 -0.86 17.44
C HIS A 238 -12.55 -0.16 18.30
N SER A 239 -12.97 0.80 19.13
CA SER A 239 -12.09 1.43 20.14
C SER A 239 -11.53 0.44 21.16
N THR A 240 -12.11 -0.76 21.26
CA THR A 240 -11.67 -1.89 22.08
C THR A 240 -10.58 -2.75 21.42
N GLY A 241 -10.28 -2.53 20.14
CA GLY A 241 -9.30 -3.32 19.37
C GLY A 241 -9.86 -4.53 18.62
N GLU A 242 -11.16 -4.81 18.74
CA GLU A 242 -11.83 -5.88 17.98
C GLU A 242 -12.14 -5.45 16.53
N PRO A 243 -12.06 -6.36 15.53
CA PRO A 243 -12.38 -6.03 14.14
C PRO A 243 -13.88 -5.72 14.00
N ARG A 244 -14.20 -4.53 13.48
CA ARG A 244 -15.57 -4.05 13.26
C ARG A 244 -16.07 -4.49 11.89
N TRP A 245 -15.34 -4.15 10.83
CA TRP A 245 -15.62 -4.59 9.47
C TRP A 245 -14.39 -4.41 8.56
N LEU A 246 -14.34 -5.19 7.47
CA LEU A 246 -13.29 -5.09 6.44
C LEU A 246 -13.89 -4.60 5.11
N GLU A 247 -13.32 -3.54 4.53
CA GLU A 247 -13.64 -3.10 3.16
C GLU A 247 -12.83 -3.92 2.15
N ILE A 248 -13.48 -4.79 1.39
CA ILE A 248 -12.81 -5.69 0.46
C ILE A 248 -12.33 -4.90 -0.76
N ALA A 249 -11.04 -5.01 -1.03
CA ALA A 249 -10.42 -4.55 -2.27
C ALA A 249 -10.27 -5.69 -3.29
N ASP A 250 -10.13 -6.93 -2.80
CA ASP A 250 -9.92 -8.12 -3.62
C ASP A 250 -10.44 -9.40 -2.92
N ILE A 251 -10.96 -10.34 -3.71
CA ILE A 251 -11.42 -11.66 -3.25
C ILE A 251 -11.04 -12.72 -4.28
N GLU A 252 -10.46 -13.83 -3.81
CA GLU A 252 -10.14 -14.96 -4.66
C GLU A 252 -10.42 -16.29 -3.94
N PRO A 253 -10.88 -17.32 -4.67
CA PRO A 253 -11.00 -18.66 -4.13
C PRO A 253 -9.62 -19.30 -4.00
N ILE A 254 -9.39 -20.02 -2.91
CA ILE A 254 -8.16 -20.76 -2.65
C ILE A 254 -8.49 -22.17 -2.15
N GLU A 255 -7.53 -23.09 -2.26
CA GLU A 255 -7.69 -24.44 -1.68
C GLU A 255 -7.73 -24.37 -0.15
N GLU A 256 -8.68 -25.09 0.46
CA GLU A 256 -8.79 -25.19 1.91
C GLU A 256 -7.55 -25.91 2.47
N PRO A 257 -6.77 -25.27 3.36
CA PRO A 257 -5.53 -25.87 3.84
C PRO A 257 -5.83 -27.16 4.63
N ALA A 258 -5.11 -28.23 4.29
CA ALA A 258 -5.23 -29.53 4.96
C ALA A 258 -4.95 -29.38 6.47
N GLY A 259 -6.00 -29.47 7.29
CA GLY A 259 -5.94 -29.26 8.74
C GLY A 259 -6.85 -28.15 9.28
N ALA A 260 -7.51 -27.37 8.42
CA ALA A 260 -8.55 -26.42 8.83
C ALA A 260 -9.85 -27.16 9.22
N VAL A 261 -9.83 -27.84 10.36
CA VAL A 261 -11.06 -28.38 10.95
C VAL A 261 -11.88 -27.19 11.43
N SER A 262 -13.07 -27.00 10.86
CA SER A 262 -14.00 -25.98 11.33
C SER A 262 -14.27 -26.18 12.82
N ALA A 263 -13.99 -25.17 13.63
CA ALA A 263 -14.27 -25.14 15.07
C ALA A 263 -15.77 -25.31 15.43
N HIS A 264 -16.65 -25.48 14.44
CA HIS A 264 -18.04 -25.85 14.65
C HIS A 264 -18.25 -27.32 15.01
N GLU A 265 -17.27 -28.22 14.80
CA GLU A 265 -17.43 -29.65 15.13
C GLU A 265 -16.73 -30.09 16.42
N THR A 266 -15.82 -29.28 16.96
CA THR A 266 -15.14 -29.59 18.22
C THR A 266 -15.31 -28.42 19.15
N GLY A 267 -16.12 -28.57 20.20
CA GLY A 267 -16.45 -27.54 21.20
C GLY A 267 -15.26 -27.13 22.09
N TRP A 268 -14.10 -26.89 21.50
CA TRP A 268 -12.87 -26.48 22.15
C TRP A 268 -12.77 -24.96 22.11
N SER A 269 -12.76 -24.33 23.28
CA SER A 269 -12.65 -22.88 23.40
C SER A 269 -11.23 -22.40 23.12
N TYR A 270 -11.16 -21.31 22.35
CA TYR A 270 -9.98 -20.63 21.85
C TYR A 270 -9.09 -20.04 22.95
N SER A 271 -8.09 -20.80 23.41
CA SER A 271 -7.02 -20.26 24.28
C SER A 271 -5.61 -20.69 23.89
N PHE A 272 -5.46 -21.41 22.77
CA PHE A 272 -4.16 -21.97 22.38
C PHE A 272 -3.17 -20.91 21.85
N TRP A 273 -3.66 -19.87 21.17
CA TRP A 273 -2.83 -18.86 20.47
C TRP A 273 -2.67 -17.51 21.21
N GLU A 274 -3.13 -17.39 22.46
CA GLU A 274 -2.81 -16.23 23.29
C GLU A 274 -1.35 -16.35 23.73
N ASN A 275 -0.44 -15.42 23.36
CA ASN A 275 0.95 -15.40 23.86
C ASN A 275 0.99 -15.10 25.38
N LEU A 276 0.56 -16.04 26.21
CA LEU A 276 0.60 -15.93 27.66
C LEU A 276 2.00 -16.29 28.17
N PRO A 277 2.46 -15.68 29.28
CA PRO A 277 3.69 -16.11 29.94
C PRO A 277 3.61 -17.60 30.34
N ALA A 278 4.73 -18.33 30.29
CA ALA A 278 4.78 -19.77 30.61
C ALA A 278 4.16 -20.13 31.98
N ALA A 279 4.29 -19.24 32.97
CA ALA A 279 3.69 -19.42 34.30
C ALA A 279 2.15 -19.40 34.29
N GLU A 280 1.54 -18.65 33.36
CA GLU A 280 0.09 -18.56 33.23
C GLU A 280 -0.48 -19.77 32.48
N TYR A 281 0.26 -20.29 31.48
CA TYR A 281 -0.04 -21.58 30.84
C TYR A 281 0.00 -22.74 31.83
N ALA A 282 1.04 -22.83 32.66
CA ALA A 282 1.16 -23.86 33.69
C ALA A 282 -0.05 -23.83 34.64
N ARG A 283 -0.47 -22.63 35.07
CA ARG A 283 -1.64 -22.46 35.93
C ARG A 283 -2.95 -22.92 35.25
N ARG A 284 -3.16 -22.57 33.97
CA ARG A 284 -4.36 -22.98 33.21
C ARG A 284 -4.41 -24.49 32.96
N GLN A 285 -3.26 -25.12 32.74
CA GLN A 285 -3.14 -26.57 32.54
C GLN A 285 -3.17 -27.36 33.86
N GLY A 286 -3.31 -26.68 35.02
CA GLY A 286 -3.26 -27.32 36.34
C GLY A 286 -1.87 -27.87 36.70
N VAL A 287 -0.84 -27.50 35.94
CA VAL A 287 0.54 -27.90 36.18
C VAL A 287 1.08 -27.07 37.33
N GLN A 288 1.28 -27.70 38.48
CA GLN A 288 1.94 -27.08 39.62
C GLN A 288 3.43 -27.46 39.65
N PRO A 289 4.31 -26.55 40.11
CA PRO A 289 5.71 -26.89 40.34
C PRO A 289 5.80 -28.11 41.27
N VAL A 290 6.58 -29.10 40.85
CA VAL A 290 6.77 -30.32 41.64
C VAL A 290 7.67 -29.99 42.82
N THR A 291 7.08 -29.96 44.01
CA THR A 291 7.77 -29.63 45.27
C THR A 291 8.42 -30.84 45.94
N ASN A 292 8.06 -32.06 45.53
CA ASN A 292 8.59 -33.30 46.08
C ASN A 292 8.99 -34.25 44.95
N ILE A 293 10.28 -34.60 44.87
CA ILE A 293 10.80 -35.48 43.82
C ILE A 293 10.20 -36.89 43.89
N ALA A 294 9.80 -37.33 45.09
CA ALA A 294 9.15 -38.63 45.30
C ALA A 294 7.82 -38.76 44.54
N SER A 295 7.17 -37.65 44.13
CA SER A 295 5.93 -37.70 43.35
C SER A 295 6.16 -37.86 41.84
N LEU A 296 7.41 -37.88 41.38
CA LEU A 296 7.75 -38.15 39.97
C LEU A 296 7.95 -39.64 39.70
N TYR A 297 8.14 -40.44 40.76
CA TYR A 297 8.25 -41.88 40.65
C TYR A 297 6.88 -42.48 40.31
N GLY A 298 6.81 -43.16 39.18
CA GLY A 298 5.62 -43.90 38.75
C GLY A 298 5.51 -45.28 39.43
N ALA A 299 4.47 -46.03 39.06
CA ALA A 299 4.37 -47.44 39.47
C ALA A 299 5.42 -48.26 38.70
N GLY A 300 6.50 -48.68 39.39
CA GLY A 300 7.58 -49.51 38.84
C GLY A 300 8.47 -50.07 39.96
N GLU A 301 9.26 -51.08 39.65
CA GLU A 301 10.23 -51.66 40.60
C GLU A 301 11.41 -50.67 40.78
N PRO A 302 12.11 -50.66 41.93
CA PRO A 302 13.23 -49.73 42.17
C PRO A 302 14.35 -49.80 41.12
N GLU A 303 14.51 -50.94 40.46
CA GLU A 303 15.48 -51.19 39.40
C GLU A 303 15.14 -50.42 38.11
N ASP A 304 13.85 -50.14 37.85
CA ASP A 304 13.38 -49.39 36.68
C ASP A 304 13.75 -47.90 36.75
N TRP A 305 14.11 -47.40 37.94
CA TRP A 305 14.40 -45.98 38.19
C TRP A 305 15.90 -45.71 38.43
N GLN A 306 16.75 -46.69 38.15
CA GLN A 306 18.19 -46.56 38.37
C GLN A 306 18.77 -45.44 37.49
N GLY A 307 19.41 -44.44 38.11
CA GLY A 307 19.97 -43.26 37.43
C GLY A 307 18.99 -42.10 37.22
N PHE A 308 17.72 -42.24 37.65
CA PHE A 308 16.72 -41.18 37.51
C PHE A 308 17.07 -39.93 38.33
N ASP A 309 17.49 -40.10 39.59
CA ASP A 309 17.86 -38.97 40.46
C ASP A 309 19.04 -38.17 39.89
N GLU A 310 20.08 -38.85 39.39
CA GLU A 310 21.24 -38.21 38.77
C GLU A 310 20.87 -37.42 37.51
N ALA A 311 19.94 -37.95 36.69
CA ALA A 311 19.42 -37.24 35.52
C ALA A 311 18.64 -35.98 35.91
N VAL A 312 17.78 -36.05 36.93
CA VAL A 312 17.01 -34.90 37.42
C VAL A 312 17.91 -33.82 38.01
N GLU A 313 18.97 -34.20 38.73
CA GLU A 313 19.98 -33.25 39.22
C GLU A 313 20.73 -32.58 38.07
N SER A 314 21.12 -33.33 37.04
CA SER A 314 21.81 -32.77 35.86
C SER A 314 20.97 -31.70 35.14
N TRP A 315 19.65 -31.92 35.02
CA TRP A 315 18.74 -30.96 34.39
C TRP A 315 18.49 -29.71 35.24
N ARG A 316 18.64 -29.81 36.57
CA ARG A 316 18.56 -28.66 37.47
C ARG A 316 19.88 -27.88 37.53
N GLY A 317 21.00 -28.52 37.20
CA GLY A 317 22.35 -27.97 37.31
C GLY A 317 22.77 -26.96 36.23
N GLU A 318 22.10 -26.90 35.08
CA GLU A 318 22.41 -25.88 34.07
C GLU A 318 21.68 -24.55 34.34
N LYS A 319 22.20 -23.77 35.31
CA LYS A 319 22.21 -22.30 35.34
C LYS A 319 22.85 -21.74 36.62
N GLU A 320 24.18 -21.76 36.66
CA GLU A 320 24.98 -20.71 37.29
C GLU A 320 26.21 -20.43 36.40
N GLU A 321 25.99 -19.81 35.24
CA GLU A 321 27.05 -19.05 34.56
C GLU A 321 26.60 -17.59 34.49
N THR A 322 27.40 -16.76 35.15
CA THR A 322 27.38 -15.28 35.27
C THR A 322 27.10 -14.52 33.99
#